data_AF-A0A2N3B889-F1
#
_entry.id   AF-A0A2N3B889-F1
#
_cell.length_a   1.000
_cell.length_b   1.000
_cell.length_c   1.000
_cell.angle_alpha   90.00
_cell.angle_beta   90.00
_cell.angle_gamma   90.00
#
_symmetry.space_group_name_H-M   'P 1'
#
loop_
_entity.id
_entity.type
_entity.pdbx_description
1 polymer ?
#
loop_
_entity_poly.entity_id
_entity_poly.type
_entity_poly.pdbx_seq_one_letter_code
_entity_poly.pdbx_strand_id
1 'polypeptide(L)' 'ADWRRVPGAVRHTFTHFHLVLSVMTARLPSRARPSRGTWVPRDTFRPADLPTLMRKVHDLASACPGDD' A
#
# COMPACT_ATOMS: atom_id res chain seq x y z
N ALA A 1 12.12 9.03 4.98
CA ALA A 1 10.81 8.65 5.51
C ALA A 1 11.01 7.50 6.48
N ASP A 2 10.30 7.49 7.62
CA ASP A 2 10.34 6.40 8.59
C ASP A 2 9.45 5.24 8.09
N TRP A 3 10.05 4.31 7.35
CA TRP A 3 9.34 3.17 6.77
C TRP A 3 9.19 2.05 7.80
N ARG A 4 7.94 1.61 8.00
CA ARG A 4 7.60 0.53 8.92
C ARG A 4 7.09 -0.66 8.14
N ARG A 5 7.57 -1.85 8.49
CA ARG A 5 7.11 -3.09 7.87
C ARG A 5 5.73 -3.43 8.44
N VAL A 6 4.79 -3.72 7.54
CA VAL A 6 3.49 -4.25 7.92
C VAL A 6 3.65 -5.76 8.18
N PRO A 7 3.20 -6.29 9.34
CA PRO A 7 3.25 -7.73 9.61
C PRO A 7 2.51 -8.53 8.52
N GLY A 8 3.15 -9.59 8.03
CA GLY A 8 2.62 -10.44 6.95
C GLY A 8 3.20 -10.14 5.57
N ALA A 9 2.63 -10.79 4.55
CA ALA A 9 3.04 -10.64 3.16
C ALA A 9 1.85 -10.85 2.22
N VAL A 10 1.83 -10.12 1.10
CA VAL A 10 0.85 -10.32 0.03
C VAL A 10 1.34 -11.40 -0.91
N ARG A 11 0.50 -12.40 -1.18
CA ARG A 11 0.75 -13.44 -2.16
C ARG A 11 -0.15 -13.27 -3.38
N HIS A 12 0.44 -13.32 -4.57
CA HIS A 12 -0.30 -13.24 -5.83
C HIS A 12 0.35 -14.12 -6.90
N THR A 13 -0.47 -14.86 -7.63
CA THR A 13 -0.02 -15.71 -8.73
C THR A 13 -0.26 -14.97 -10.02
N PHE A 14 0.81 -14.69 -10.75
CA PHE A 14 0.75 -14.33 -12.15
C PHE A 14 0.87 -15.61 -12.99
N THR A 15 0.58 -15.53 -14.28
CA THR A 15 0.65 -16.69 -15.18
C THR A 15 2.04 -17.34 -15.23
N HIS A 16 3.10 -16.55 -15.06
CA HIS A 16 4.49 -17.03 -15.20
C HIS A 16 5.22 -17.22 -13.87
N PHE A 17 4.73 -16.65 -12.76
CA PHE A 17 5.43 -16.68 -11.48
C PHE A 17 4.51 -16.40 -10.30
N HIS A 18 4.98 -16.78 -9.11
CA HIS A 18 4.35 -16.42 -7.85
C HIS A 18 5.10 -15.26 -7.20
N LEU A 19 4.38 -14.20 -6.87
CA LEU A 19 4.91 -13.05 -6.13
C LEU A 19 4.58 -13.19 -4.64
N VAL A 20 5.61 -13.02 -3.80
CA VAL A 20 5.47 -12.81 -2.36
C VAL A 20 6.03 -11.43 -2.04
N LEU A 21 5.15 -10.50 -1.66
CA LEU A 21 5.48 -9.09 -1.48
C LEU A 21 5.42 -8.70 0.00
N SER A 22 6.53 -8.16 0.52
CA SER A 22 6.54 -7.48 1.82
C SER A 22 6.00 -6.06 1.65
N VAL A 23 5.10 -5.64 2.53
CA VAL A 23 4.48 -4.31 2.48
C VAL A 23 5.10 -3.42 3.55
N MET A 24 5.36 -2.16 3.19
CA MET A 24 5.87 -1.14 4.09
C MET A 24 5.01 0.12 3.97
N THR A 25 4.81 0.82 5.08
CA THR A 25 4.09 2.11 5.14
C THR A 25 4.99 3.17 5.77
N ALA A 26 4.75 4.43 5.47
CA ALA A 26 5.43 5.55 6.10
C ALA A 26 4.45 6.72 6.25
N ARG A 27 4.53 7.42 7.39
CA ARG A 27 3.86 8.72 7.55
C ARG A 27 4.76 9.79 6.93
N LEU A 28 4.17 10.64 6.10
CA LEU A 28 4.87 11.72 5.41
C LEU A 28 4.34 13.09 5.88
N PRO A 29 5.17 14.13 5.92
CA PRO A 29 4.70 15.49 6.14
C PRO A 29 3.68 15.90 5.07
N SER A 30 2.69 16.71 5.41
CA SER A 30 1.63 17.14 4.48
C SER A 30 2.13 17.87 3.22
N ARG A 31 3.36 18.42 3.27
CA ARG A 31 4.00 19.12 2.14
C ARG A 31 4.90 18.23 1.28
N ALA A 32 4.95 16.92 1.54
CA ALA A 32 5.76 15.99 0.76
C ALA A 32 5.30 15.98 -0.70
N ARG A 33 6.23 16.19 -1.63
CA ARG A 33 5.96 16.14 -3.07
C ARG A 33 6.38 14.77 -3.62
N PRO A 34 5.49 14.04 -4.31
CA PRO A 34 5.87 12.77 -4.91
C PRO A 34 6.81 13.02 -6.08
N SER A 35 7.87 12.22 -6.20
CA SER A 35 8.75 12.24 -7.38
C SER A 35 8.08 11.60 -8.60
N ARG A 36 7.05 10.77 -8.39
CA ARG A 36 6.25 10.12 -9.42
C ARG A 36 4.83 9.89 -8.93
N GLY A 37 3.85 10.05 -9.83
CA GLY A 37 2.43 9.87 -9.52
C GLY A 37 1.85 11.08 -8.77
N THR A 38 0.70 10.88 -8.13
CA THR A 38 -0.04 11.94 -7.43
C THR A 38 -0.54 11.43 -6.09
N TRP A 39 -0.72 12.35 -5.13
CA TRP A 39 -1.46 12.06 -3.91
C TRP A 39 -2.95 12.08 -4.21
N VAL A 40 -3.67 11.05 -3.75
CA VAL A 40 -5.13 10.95 -3.89
C VAL A 40 -5.78 11.19 -2.51
N PRO A 41 -6.69 12.17 -2.39
CA PRO A 41 -7.46 12.38 -1.15
C PRO A 41 -8.25 11.14 -0.73
N ARG A 42 -8.30 10.85 0.59
CA ARG A 42 -8.90 9.63 1.14
C ARG A 42 -10.37 9.45 0.75
N ASP A 43 -11.13 10.53 0.67
CA ASP A 43 -12.54 10.58 0.29
C ASP A 43 -12.79 10.26 -1.20
N THR A 44 -11.79 10.49 -2.04
CA THR A 44 -11.84 10.17 -3.47
C THR A 44 -11.22 8.81 -3.81
N PHE A 45 -10.41 8.27 -2.90
CA PHE A 45 -9.74 7.00 -3.08
C PHE A 45 -10.70 5.81 -2.91
N ARG A 46 -10.76 4.93 -3.90
CA ARG A 46 -11.54 3.70 -3.84
C ARG A 46 -10.63 2.50 -4.02
N PRO A 47 -10.56 1.57 -3.04
CA PRO A 47 -9.80 0.33 -3.23
C PRO A 47 -10.27 -0.45 -4.48
N ALA A 48 -11.55 -0.33 -4.86
CA ALA A 48 -12.17 -0.81 -6.09
C ALA A 48 -11.37 -0.51 -7.36
N ASP A 49 -10.69 0.62 -7.43
CA ASP A 49 -10.00 1.08 -8.64
C ASP A 49 -8.58 0.49 -8.75
N LEU A 50 -8.09 -0.18 -7.69
CA LEU A 50 -6.78 -0.81 -7.71
C LEU A 50 -6.80 -2.16 -8.46
N PRO A 51 -5.74 -2.46 -9.23
CA PRO A 51 -5.49 -3.83 -9.70
C PRO A 51 -5.47 -4.82 -8.52
N THR A 52 -5.87 -6.07 -8.76
CA THR A 52 -6.08 -7.09 -7.72
C THR A 52 -4.88 -7.27 -6.77
N LEU A 53 -3.65 -7.25 -7.27
CA LEU A 53 -2.45 -7.29 -6.42
C LEU A 53 -2.38 -6.07 -5.48
N MET A 54 -2.57 -4.86 -6.02
CA MET A 54 -2.43 -3.61 -5.25
C MET A 54 -3.56 -3.42 -4.25
N ARG A 55 -4.77 -3.93 -4.55
CA ARG A 55 -5.86 -4.01 -3.59
C ARG A 55 -5.46 -4.83 -2.36
N LYS A 56 -4.87 -6.02 -2.55
CA LYS A 56 -4.36 -6.84 -1.43
C LYS A 56 -3.30 -6.12 -0.61
N VAL A 57 -2.44 -5.31 -1.27
CA VAL A 57 -1.45 -4.47 -0.58
C VAL A 57 -2.13 -3.42 0.30
N HIS A 58 -3.12 -2.72 -0.25
CA HIS A 58 -3.90 -1.73 0.50
C HIS A 58 -4.64 -2.36 1.68
N ASP A 59 -5.28 -3.52 1.47
CA ASP A 59 -6.02 -4.23 2.52
C ASP A 59 -5.09 -4.64 3.68
N LEU A 60 -3.91 -5.20 3.36
CA LEU A 60 -2.90 -5.54 4.38
C LEU A 60 -2.40 -4.30 5.12
N ALA A 61 -2.12 -3.21 4.41
CA ALA A 61 -1.65 -1.96 5.00
C ALA A 61 -2.70 -1.30 5.91
N SER A 62 -3.98 -1.39 5.55
CA SER A 62 -5.09 -0.77 6.29
C SER A 62 -5.52 -1.58 7.52
N ALA A 63 -5.26 -2.89 7.51
CA ALA A 63 -5.61 -3.78 8.63
C ALA A 63 -4.62 -3.69 9.80
N CYS A 64 -3.38 -3.23 9.56
CA CYS A 64 -2.43 -2.95 10.62
C CYS A 64 -2.79 -1.60 11.25
N PRO A 65 -3.30 -1.56 12.50
CA PRO A 65 -3.51 -0.30 13.19
C PRO A 65 -2.13 0.34 13.35
N GLY A 66 -1.84 1.39 12.60
CA GLY A 66 -0.70 2.23 12.92
C GLY A 66 -1.10 3.03 14.13
N ASP A 67 -0.47 2.79 15.28
CA ASP A 67 -0.68 3.52 16.54
C ASP A 67 -1.10 4.97 16.26
N ASP A 68 -2.37 5.29 16.55
CA ASP A 68 -2.89 6.65 16.48
C ASP A 68 -2.25 7.47 17.60
#